data_AF-A0A957KTP2-F1
#
_entry.id   AF-A0A957KTP2-F1
#
_cell.length_a   1.000
_cell.length_b   1.000
_cell.length_c   1.000
_cell.angle_alpha   90.00
_cell.angle_beta   90.00
_cell.angle_gamma   90.00
#
_symmetry.space_group_name_H-M   'P 1'
#
loop_
_entity.id
_entity.type
_entity.pdbx_description
1 polymer ?
#
loop_
_entity_poly.entity_id
_entity_poly.type
_entity_poly.pdbx_seq_one_letter_code
_entity_poly.pdbx_strand_id
1 'polypeptide(L)'
;MLELDLLGTPNIRLDGIAPDGSLFAKELALLYYLAAAGRPQPRTSLAVLLWGDLNDAAARGNLRKSLSLLRQSFDAWIVADRDTIGLTPE
;
A
#
# COMPACT_ATOMS: atom_id res chain seq x y z
N MET A 1 -14.59 -4.55 -6.91
CA MET A 1 -14.24 -3.19 -7.36
C MET A 1 -13.49 -2.49 -6.24
N LEU A 2 -12.35 -1.88 -6.55
CA LEU A 2 -11.54 -1.16 -5.58
C LEU A 2 -11.70 0.35 -5.80
N GLU A 3 -12.26 1.05 -4.83
CA GLU A 3 -12.46 2.50 -4.90
C GLU A 3 -11.48 3.20 -3.96
N LEU A 4 -10.81 4.25 -4.45
CA LEU A 4 -9.96 5.12 -3.64
C LEU A 4 -10.33 6.59 -3.89
N ASP A 5 -10.78 7.27 -2.84
CA ASP A 5 -11.03 8.70 -2.88
C ASP A 5 -9.84 9.43 -2.25
N LEU A 6 -9.06 10.15 -3.06
CA LEU A 6 -7.83 10.80 -2.59
C LEU A 6 -7.93 12.34 -2.49
N LEU A 7 -9.01 12.92 -3.01
CA LEU A 7 -9.26 14.37 -2.99
C LEU A 7 -10.10 14.75 -1.76
N GLY A 8 -9.41 14.91 -0.63
CA GLY A 8 -10.02 15.14 0.68
C GLY A 8 -9.34 14.25 1.71
N THR A 9 -10.08 13.81 2.73
CA THR A 9 -9.58 12.77 3.63
C THR A 9 -9.50 11.45 2.85
N PRO A 10 -8.31 10.85 2.69
CA PRO A 10 -8.17 9.63 1.92
C PRO A 10 -9.02 8.49 2.50
N ASN A 11 -9.78 7.83 1.64
CA ASN A 11 -10.56 6.66 2.00
C ASN A 11 -10.46 5.56 0.93
N ILE A 12 -10.75 4.32 1.35
CA ILE A 12 -10.68 3.13 0.51
C ILE A 12 -11.92 2.27 0.76
N ARG A 13 -12.49 1.71 -0.31
CA ARG A 13 -13.58 0.73 -0.25
C ARG A 13 -13.29 -0.43 -1.19
N LEU A 14 -13.52 -1.65 -0.71
CA LEU A 14 -13.52 -2.86 -1.53
C LEU A 14 -14.96 -3.34 -1.64
N ASP A 15 -15.48 -3.38 -2.87
CA ASP A 15 -16.88 -3.72 -3.16
C ASP A 15 -17.87 -2.86 -2.34
N GLY A 16 -17.57 -1.57 -2.22
CA GLY A 16 -18.35 -0.61 -1.43
C GLY A 16 -18.15 -0.69 0.09
N ILE A 17 -17.32 -1.61 0.59
CA ILE A 17 -17.12 -1.85 2.02
C ILE A 17 -15.77 -1.27 2.48
N ALA A 18 -15.78 -0.48 3.55
CA ALA A 18 -14.57 0.03 4.18
C ALA A 18 -13.81 -1.11 4.91
N PRO A 19 -12.46 -1.05 5.01
CA PRO A 19 -11.69 -2.03 5.76
C PRO A 19 -12.19 -2.16 7.21
N ASP A 20 -12.13 -3.39 7.74
CA ASP A 20 -12.59 -3.78 9.09
C ASP A 20 -11.73 -3.25 10.24
N GLY A 21 -10.86 -2.26 9.98
CA GLY A 21 -9.92 -1.71 10.96
C GLY A 21 -8.64 -2.53 11.16
N SER A 22 -8.44 -3.62 10.42
CA SER A 22 -7.19 -4.40 10.44
C SER A 22 -5.98 -3.64 9.87
N LEU A 23 -6.20 -2.61 9.06
CA LEU A 23 -5.15 -1.80 8.46
C LEU A 23 -4.79 -0.59 9.31
N PHE A 24 -3.50 -0.36 9.54
CA PHE A 24 -3.01 0.84 10.20
C PHE A 24 -2.67 1.93 9.19
N ALA A 25 -2.30 3.11 9.72
CA ALA A 25 -2.05 4.31 8.91
C ALA A 25 -0.97 4.11 7.83
N LYS A 26 0.05 3.28 8.05
CA LYS A 26 1.13 3.07 7.07
C LYS A 26 0.74 2.10 5.96
N GLU A 27 -0.09 1.09 6.24
CA GLU A 27 -0.69 0.23 5.23
C GLU A 27 -1.64 1.02 4.32
N LEU A 28 -2.49 1.85 4.92
CA LEU A 28 -3.38 2.74 4.16
C LEU A 28 -2.58 3.75 3.33
N ALA A 29 -1.57 4.38 3.92
CA ALA A 29 -0.70 5.31 3.21
C ALA A 29 0.02 4.66 2.01
N LEU A 30 0.43 3.38 2.14
CA LEU A 30 1.01 2.63 1.04
C LEU A 30 0.02 2.49 -0.12
N LEU A 31 -1.23 2.07 0.14
CA LEU A 31 -2.25 1.95 -0.90
C LEU A 31 -2.57 3.29 -1.55
N TYR A 32 -2.78 4.34 -0.76
CA TYR A 32 -3.07 5.69 -1.27
C TYR A 32 -1.94 6.23 -2.13
N TYR A 33 -0.69 6.04 -1.71
CA TYR A 33 0.47 6.47 -2.47
C TYR A 33 0.57 5.71 -3.80
N LEU A 34 0.38 4.40 -3.80
CA LEU A 34 0.43 3.60 -5.02
C LEU A 34 -0.68 3.99 -6.01
N ALA A 35 -1.90 4.24 -5.51
CA ALA A 35 -3.00 4.73 -6.33
C ALA A 35 -2.72 6.11 -6.93
N ALA A 36 -2.22 7.06 -6.11
CA ALA A 36 -1.84 8.38 -6.58
C ALA A 36 -0.69 8.34 -7.60
N ALA A 37 0.25 7.41 -7.44
CA ALA A 37 1.39 7.28 -8.33
C ALA A 37 1.02 6.68 -9.69
N GLY A 38 -0.03 5.84 -9.75
CA GLY A 38 -0.55 5.25 -10.99
C GLY A 38 0.42 4.33 -11.73
N ARG A 39 1.53 3.94 -11.11
CA ARG A 39 2.57 3.08 -11.70
C ARG A 39 3.33 2.31 -10.61
N PRO A 40 3.93 1.14 -10.93
CA PRO A 40 4.78 0.41 -10.00
C PRO A 40 5.90 1.28 -9.42
N GLN A 41 6.12 1.17 -8.11
CA GLN A 41 7.08 1.94 -7.34
C GLN A 41 8.16 1.03 -6.76
N PRO A 42 9.44 1.46 -6.72
CA PRO A 42 10.50 0.66 -6.13
C PRO A 42 10.25 0.38 -4.64
N ARG A 43 10.48 -0.87 -4.22
CA ARG A 43 10.35 -1.29 -2.83
C ARG A 43 11.24 -0.49 -1.89
N THR A 44 12.44 -0.14 -2.34
CA THR A 44 13.38 0.69 -1.57
C THR A 44 12.82 2.09 -1.35
N SER A 45 12.26 2.71 -2.38
CA SER A 45 11.62 4.04 -2.29
C SER A 45 10.42 4.02 -1.35
N LEU A 46 9.57 3.00 -1.44
CA LEU A 46 8.40 2.85 -0.56
C LEU A 46 8.80 2.63 0.91
N ALA A 47 9.87 1.86 1.16
CA ALA A 47 10.38 1.64 2.50
C ALA A 47 10.89 2.95 3.13
N VAL A 48 11.64 3.75 2.38
CA VAL A 48 12.16 5.05 2.83
C VAL A 48 11.03 6.07 3.00
N LEU A 49 10.07 6.12 2.07
CA LEU A 49 8.94 7.04 2.14
C LEU A 49 8.11 6.85 3.43
N LEU A 50 7.85 5.59 3.79
CA LEU A 50 6.95 5.26 4.89
C LEU A 50 7.67 5.06 6.23
N TRP A 51 8.93 4.64 6.22
CA TRP A 51 9.70 4.34 7.44
C TRP A 51 11.14 4.86 7.40
N GLY A 52 11.38 6.01 6.77
CA GLY A 52 12.71 6.59 6.57
C GLY A 52 13.49 6.92 7.85
N ASP A 53 12.81 7.02 9.00
CA ASP A 53 13.45 7.23 10.30
C ASP A 53 14.08 5.95 10.88
N LEU A 54 13.81 4.79 10.28
CA LEU A 54 14.37 3.51 10.67
C LEU A 54 15.59 3.17 9.82
N ASN A 55 16.45 2.28 10.32
CA ASN A 55 17.50 1.71 9.47
C ASN A 55 16.91 0.88 8.31
N ASP A 56 17.70 0.70 7.25
CA ASP A 56 17.28 0.03 6.02
C ASP A 56 16.70 -1.37 6.23
N ALA A 57 17.21 -2.13 7.20
CA ALA A 57 16.75 -3.48 7.46
C ALA A 57 15.35 -3.47 8.11
N ALA A 58 15.13 -2.57 9.08
CA ALA A 58 13.85 -2.37 9.74
C ALA A 58 12.80 -1.79 8.78
N ALA A 59 13.15 -0.78 7.98
CA ALA A 59 12.25 -0.18 6.99
C ALA A 59 11.76 -1.22 5.95
N ARG A 60 12.68 -2.01 5.38
CA ARG A 60 12.32 -3.11 4.46
C ARG A 60 11.53 -4.21 5.15
N GLY A 61 11.84 -4.50 6.40
CA GLY A 61 11.10 -5.46 7.23
C GLY A 61 9.65 -5.03 7.43
N ASN A 62 9.41 -3.76 7.76
CA ASN A 62 8.08 -3.20 7.91
C ASN A 62 7.32 -3.18 6.59
N LEU A 63 7.94 -2.74 5.49
CA LEU A 63 7.31 -2.80 4.16
C LEU A 63 6.83 -4.21 3.81
N ARG A 64 7.64 -5.25 4.11
CA ARG A 64 7.24 -6.64 3.87
C ARG A 64 6.04 -7.05 4.73
N LYS A 65 6.03 -6.66 6.01
CA LYS A 65 4.89 -6.95 6.92
C LYS A 65 3.62 -6.26 6.45
N SER A 66 3.69 -4.97 6.15
CA SER A 66 2.56 -4.19 5.63
C SER A 66 2.04 -4.77 4.32
N LEU A 67 2.91 -5.15 3.38
CA LEU A 67 2.51 -5.81 2.15
C LEU A 67 1.82 -7.16 2.41
N SER A 68 2.30 -7.95 3.37
CA SER A 68 1.67 -9.22 3.74
C SER A 68 0.29 -9.02 4.36
N LEU A 69 0.08 -7.95 5.12
CA LEU A 69 -1.20 -7.62 5.73
C LEU A 69 -2.19 -7.12 4.66
N LEU A 70 -1.75 -6.21 3.80
CA LEU A 70 -2.54 -5.69 2.69
C LEU A 70 -3.03 -6.81 1.75
N ARG A 71 -2.19 -7.81 1.48
CA ARG A 71 -2.58 -8.97 0.66
C ARG A 71 -3.68 -9.83 1.27
N GLN A 72 -4.01 -9.71 2.55
CA GLN A 72 -5.13 -10.46 3.11
C GLN A 72 -6.48 -9.98 2.56
N SER A 73 -6.58 -8.69 2.22
CA SER A 73 -7.82 -8.07 1.74
C SER A 73 -7.73 -7.54 0.31
N PHE A 74 -6.51 -7.24 -0.18
CA PHE A 74 -6.29 -6.53 -1.45
C PHE A 74 -5.40 -7.31 -2.42
N ASP A 75 -5.19 -8.62 -2.26
CA ASP A 75 -4.25 -9.39 -3.10
C ASP A 75 -4.52 -9.23 -4.60
N ALA A 76 -5.80 -9.31 -4.99
CA ALA A 76 -6.23 -9.18 -6.38
C ALA A 76 -5.89 -7.82 -7.01
N TRP A 77 -5.64 -6.80 -6.18
CA TRP A 77 -5.37 -5.43 -6.61
C TRP A 77 -3.89 -5.04 -6.50
N ILE A 78 -3.05 -5.90 -5.92
CA ILE A 78 -1.65 -5.61 -5.66
C ILE A 78 -0.76 -6.43 -6.59
N VAL A 79 -0.04 -5.75 -7.48
CA VAL A 79 1.04 -6.35 -8.26
C VAL A 79 2.36 -6.06 -7.57
N ALA A 80 3.08 -7.10 -7.15
CA ALA A 80 4.41 -6.89 -6.59
C ALA A 80 5.37 -7.97 -7.05
N ASP A 81 6.57 -7.54 -7.43
CA ASP A 81 7.70 -8.39 -7.72
C ASP A 81 8.82 -8.16 -6.69
N ARG A 82 10.04 -8.60 -7.03
CA ARG A 82 11.22 -8.48 -6.17
C ARG A 82 11.64 -7.03 -5.93
N ASP A 83 11.38 -6.13 -6.87
CA ASP A 83 11.92 -4.79 -6.92
C ASP A 83 10.84 -3.70 -6.85
N THR A 84 9.60 -4.00 -7.26
CA THR A 84 8.50 -3.03 -7.33
C THR A 84 7.21 -3.51 -6.68
N ILE A 85 6.35 -2.55 -6.32
CA ILE A 85 4.97 -2.74 -5.86
C ILE A 85 4.10 -1.71 -6.61
N GLY A 86 2.99 -2.15 -7.17
CA GLY A 86 1.99 -1.33 -7.83
C GLY A 86 0.57 -1.83 -7.53
N LEU A 87 -0.41 -1.08 -8.01
CA LEU A 87 -1.79 -1.53 -8.07
C LEU A 87 -2.11 -2.01 -9.50
N THR A 88 -2.99 -3.00 -9.63
CA THR A 88 -3.53 -3.37 -10.94
C THR A 88 -4.36 -2.20 -11.47
N PRO A 89 -4.18 -1.77 -12.73
CA PRO A 89 -5.16 -0.91 -13.38
C PRO A 89 -6.48 -1.69 -13.50
N GLU A 90 -7.60 -1.01 -13.26
CA GLU A 90 -8.93 -1.53 -13.62
C GLU A 90 -9.04 -1.79 -15.13
#